data_AF-A0A8I1IN66-F1
#
_entry.id   AF-A0A8I1IN66-F1
#
_cell.length_a   1.000
_cell.length_b   1.000
_cell.length_c   1.000
_cell.angle_alpha   90.00
_cell.angle_beta   90.00
_cell.angle_gamma   90.00
#
_symmetry.space_group_name_H-M   'P 1'
#
loop_
_entity.id
_entity.type
_entity.pdbx_description
1 polymer ?
#
loop_
_entity_poly.entity_id
_entity_poly.type
_entity_poly.pdbx_seq_one_letter_code
_entity_poly.pdbx_strand_id
1 'polypeptide(L)'
;MKLKQYQTVTLSVLRRFFEEARVAGPKGAYEAITREPNQAKRLGRYGGTYTPLAELPAVPYVCLRLPTGGGKTILGAHSIGIARDTWVEKDYPMVLWLVPSNTIRLQTAEALKNARHPYRQAL
;
A
#
# COMPACT_ATOMS: atom_id res chain seq x y z
N MET A 1 -14.86 -8.21 -8.00
CA MET A 1 -14.01 -7.86 -9.16
C MET A 1 -12.68 -8.60 -9.04
N LYS A 2 -12.13 -9.16 -10.12
CA LYS A 2 -10.83 -9.86 -10.08
C LYS A 2 -9.67 -8.88 -10.26
N LEU A 3 -8.66 -8.95 -9.38
CA LEU A 3 -7.45 -8.13 -9.50
C LEU A 3 -6.59 -8.56 -10.69
N LYS A 4 -5.92 -7.58 -11.31
CA LYS A 4 -4.91 -7.83 -12.35
C LYS A 4 -3.62 -8.35 -11.72
N GLN A 5 -2.82 -9.10 -12.47
CA GLN A 5 -1.60 -9.73 -11.96
C GLN A 5 -0.64 -8.72 -11.28
N TYR A 6 -0.40 -7.55 -11.87
CA TYR A 6 0.47 -6.55 -11.26
C TYR A 6 -0.10 -6.00 -9.94
N GLN A 7 -1.42 -5.92 -9.79
CA GLN A 7 -2.05 -5.46 -8.55
C GLN A 7 -1.85 -6.49 -7.44
N THR A 8 -2.07 -7.76 -7.75
CA THR A 8 -1.79 -8.88 -6.84
C THR A 8 -0.32 -8.90 -6.42
N VAL A 9 0.60 -8.78 -7.36
CA VAL A 9 2.05 -8.73 -7.08
C VAL A 9 2.43 -7.51 -6.25
N THR A 10 1.84 -6.34 -6.50
CA THR A 10 2.11 -5.14 -5.68
C THR A 10 1.60 -5.33 -4.25
N LEU A 11 0.40 -5.89 -4.07
CA LEU A 11 -0.16 -6.16 -2.75
C LEU A 11 0.63 -7.22 -1.98
N SER A 12 1.12 -8.27 -2.66
CA SER A 12 1.98 -9.27 -2.02
C SER A 12 3.31 -8.68 -1.55
N VAL A 13 3.89 -7.75 -2.31
CA VAL A 13 5.10 -7.01 -1.91
C VAL A 13 4.81 -6.11 -0.70
N LEU A 14 3.66 -5.45 -0.66
CA LEU A 14 3.26 -4.64 0.51
C LEU A 14 3.11 -5.51 1.76
N ARG A 15 2.44 -6.66 1.64
CA ARG A 15 2.29 -7.62 2.74
C ARG A 15 3.65 -8.05 3.29
N ARG A 16 4.54 -8.49 2.39
CA ARG A 16 5.90 -8.90 2.74
C ARG A 16 6.70 -7.77 3.41
N PHE A 17 6.55 -6.53 2.92
CA PHE A 17 7.18 -5.38 3.54
C PHE A 17 6.75 -5.20 5.00
N PHE A 18 5.45 -5.27 5.30
CA PHE A 18 4.98 -5.18 6.68
C PHE A 18 5.44 -6.36 7.55
N GLU A 19 5.44 -7.58 7.02
CA GLU A 19 5.92 -8.77 7.72
C GLU A 19 7.41 -8.66 8.07
N GLU A 20 8.26 -8.28 7.12
CA GLU A 20 9.69 -8.07 7.36
C GLU A 20 9.94 -6.86 8.27
N ALA A 21 9.13 -5.81 8.18
CA ALA A 21 9.29 -4.61 9.00
C ALA A 21 9.10 -4.90 10.49
N ARG A 22 8.34 -5.95 10.85
CA ARG A 22 8.19 -6.38 12.25
C ARG A 22 9.49 -6.95 12.83
N VAL A 23 10.30 -7.57 11.97
CA VAL A 23 11.51 -8.29 12.37
C VAL A 23 12.73 -7.39 12.26
N ALA A 24 12.89 -6.71 11.12
CA ALA A 24 14.09 -5.94 10.78
C ALA A 24 13.89 -4.41 10.83
N GLY A 25 12.69 -3.95 11.23
CA GLY A 25 12.28 -2.56 11.13
C GLY A 25 11.97 -2.11 9.69
N PRO A 26 11.28 -0.97 9.50
CA PRO A 26 10.87 -0.51 8.17
C PRO A 26 12.03 -0.31 7.19
N LYS A 27 13.14 0.25 7.66
CA LYS A 27 14.34 0.45 6.84
C LYS A 27 14.94 -0.89 6.38
N GLY A 28 15.09 -1.84 7.30
CA GLY A 28 15.65 -3.16 6.99
C GLY A 28 14.79 -3.91 5.96
N ALA A 29 13.48 -3.93 6.16
CA ALA A 29 12.52 -4.54 5.24
C ALA A 29 12.54 -3.89 3.85
N TYR A 30 12.52 -2.56 3.79
CA TYR A 30 12.58 -1.85 2.51
C TYR A 30 13.87 -2.17 1.76
N GLU A 31 15.03 -2.10 2.43
CA GLU A 31 16.32 -2.37 1.81
C GLU A 31 16.44 -3.84 1.36
N ALA A 32 15.96 -4.79 2.15
CA ALA A 32 15.98 -6.21 1.79
C ALA A 32 15.17 -6.45 0.51
N ILE A 33 13.93 -5.96 0.45
CA ILE A 33 13.04 -6.15 -0.71
C ILE A 33 13.55 -5.39 -1.94
N THR A 34 13.99 -4.14 -1.80
CA THR A 34 14.34 -3.30 -2.96
C THR A 34 15.69 -3.64 -3.58
N ARG A 35 16.59 -4.31 -2.84
CA ARG A 35 17.88 -4.82 -3.35
C ARG A 35 17.74 -6.12 -4.13
N GLU A 36 16.61 -6.81 -4.07
CA GLU A 36 16.41 -8.02 -4.87
C GLU A 36 16.53 -7.72 -6.36
N PRO A 37 17.27 -8.52 -7.16
CA PRO A 37 17.54 -8.20 -8.56
C PRO A 37 16.28 -7.88 -9.38
N ASN A 38 15.20 -8.64 -9.15
CA ASN A 38 13.93 -8.43 -9.84
C ASN A 38 13.23 -7.13 -9.41
N GLN A 39 13.29 -6.76 -8.12
CA GLN A 39 12.67 -5.52 -7.65
C GLN A 39 13.51 -4.30 -8.02
N ALA A 40 14.82 -4.37 -7.86
CA ALA A 40 15.74 -3.33 -8.29
C ALA A 40 15.55 -3.00 -9.78
N LYS A 41 15.44 -4.03 -10.64
CA LYS A 41 15.16 -3.85 -12.07
C LYS A 41 13.80 -3.18 -12.33
N ARG A 42 12.76 -3.55 -11.58
CA ARG A 42 11.41 -2.96 -11.71
C ARG A 42 11.35 -1.51 -11.23
N LEU A 43 12.09 -1.18 -10.17
CA LEU A 43 12.16 0.16 -9.61
C LEU A 43 13.00 1.09 -10.49
N GLY A 44 14.08 0.60 -11.09
CA GLY A 44 14.99 1.39 -11.91
C GLY A 44 15.44 2.64 -11.16
N ARG A 45 15.29 3.82 -11.77
CA ARG A 45 15.63 5.12 -11.14
C ARG A 45 14.82 5.49 -9.90
N TYR A 46 13.77 4.74 -9.58
CA TYR A 46 12.93 4.97 -8.40
C TYR A 46 13.36 4.15 -7.19
N GLY A 47 14.38 3.28 -7.34
CA GLY A 47 15.05 2.68 -6.20
C GLY A 47 15.91 3.72 -5.48
N GLY A 48 16.07 3.57 -4.17
CA GLY A 48 16.86 4.51 -3.37
C GLY A 48 16.97 4.10 -1.92
N THR A 49 17.48 5.00 -1.08
CA THR A 49 17.56 4.80 0.37
C THR A 49 16.19 5.02 1.00
N TYR A 50 15.85 4.21 2.01
CA TYR A 50 14.65 4.43 2.81
C TYR A 50 14.80 5.69 3.67
N THR A 51 13.89 6.64 3.51
CA THR A 51 13.81 7.85 4.33
C THR A 51 12.57 7.76 5.22
N PRO A 52 12.73 7.64 6.55
CA PRO A 52 11.59 7.60 7.47
C PRO A 52 10.89 8.96 7.58
N LEU A 53 9.68 8.95 8.13
CA LEU A 53 9.05 10.17 8.64
C LEU A 53 9.82 10.62 9.89
N ALA A 54 10.30 11.86 9.91
CA ALA A 54 11.21 12.37 10.95
C ALA A 54 10.66 12.18 12.37
N GLU A 55 9.39 12.51 12.58
CA GLU A 55 8.70 12.39 13.89
C GLU A 55 8.23 10.96 14.18
N LEU A 56 8.25 10.05 13.20
CA LEU A 56 7.69 8.70 13.30
C LEU A 56 8.62 7.66 12.67
N PRO A 57 9.88 7.52 13.14
CA PRO A 57 10.89 6.70 12.47
C PRO A 57 10.60 5.20 12.51
N ALA A 58 9.82 4.73 13.48
CA ALA A 58 9.42 3.33 13.60
C ALA A 58 8.16 2.99 12.77
N VAL A 59 7.46 3.99 12.22
CA VAL A 59 6.24 3.76 11.42
C VAL A 59 6.64 3.39 9.99
N PRO A 60 6.12 2.29 9.42
CA PRO A 60 6.40 1.94 8.04
C PRO A 60 5.85 2.99 7.08
N TYR A 61 6.72 3.50 6.21
CA TYR A 61 6.40 4.57 5.27
C TYR A 61 6.95 4.23 3.88
N VAL A 62 6.06 3.82 2.97
CA VAL A 62 6.45 3.36 1.63
C VAL A 62 5.49 3.87 0.56
N CYS A 63 5.99 3.96 -0.67
CA CYS A 63 5.21 4.34 -1.85
C CYS A 63 5.07 3.15 -2.80
N LEU A 64 3.83 2.80 -3.14
CA LEU A 64 3.52 1.81 -4.17
C LEU A 64 3.43 2.50 -5.52
N ARG A 65 4.42 2.29 -6.38
CA ARG A 65 4.46 2.89 -7.71
C ARG A 65 3.63 2.09 -8.71
N LEU A 66 2.61 2.74 -9.28
CA LEU A 66 1.64 2.11 -10.18
C LEU A 66 1.47 2.96 -11.46
N PRO A 67 1.17 2.35 -12.62
CA PRO A 67 0.91 3.09 -13.84
C PRO A 67 -0.38 3.92 -13.75
N THR A 68 -0.47 4.97 -14.58
CA THR A 68 -1.72 5.71 -14.78
C THR A 68 -2.81 4.76 -15.30
N GLY A 69 -4.04 4.90 -14.83
CA GLY A 69 -5.12 3.93 -15.09
C GLY A 69 -4.95 2.57 -14.40
N GLY A 70 -3.91 2.36 -13.58
CA GLY A 70 -3.61 1.09 -12.91
C GLY A 70 -4.53 0.68 -11.75
N GLY A 71 -5.73 1.26 -11.65
CA GLY A 71 -6.66 0.95 -10.56
C GLY A 71 -6.09 1.24 -9.16
N LYS A 72 -5.45 2.41 -8.99
CA LYS A 72 -4.81 2.79 -7.72
C LYS A 72 -5.78 2.77 -6.53
N THR A 73 -7.03 3.17 -6.75
CA THR A 73 -8.04 3.23 -5.68
C THR A 73 -8.45 1.84 -5.18
N ILE A 74 -8.70 0.87 -6.06
CA ILE A 74 -8.98 -0.51 -5.61
C ILE A 74 -7.76 -1.10 -4.89
N LEU A 75 -6.55 -0.82 -5.38
CA LEU A 75 -5.33 -1.30 -4.73
C LEU A 75 -5.18 -0.69 -3.33
N GLY A 76 -5.42 0.61 -3.18
CA GLY A 76 -5.42 1.28 -1.88
C GLY A 76 -6.45 0.70 -0.90
N ALA A 77 -7.64 0.29 -1.39
CA ALA A 77 -8.64 -0.36 -0.55
C ALA A 77 -8.13 -1.71 -0.01
N HIS A 78 -7.56 -2.55 -0.87
CA HIS A 78 -6.94 -3.82 -0.42
C HIS A 78 -5.73 -3.62 0.49
N SER A 79 -4.95 -2.55 0.28
CA SER A 79 -3.80 -2.24 1.13
C SER A 79 -4.19 -2.00 2.60
N ILE A 80 -5.42 -1.50 2.86
CA ILE A 80 -5.92 -1.30 4.22
C ILE A 80 -6.06 -2.64 4.94
N GLY A 81 -6.70 -3.63 4.30
CA GLY A 81 -6.85 -4.97 4.88
C GLY A 81 -5.49 -5.63 5.14
N ILE A 82 -4.53 -5.45 4.24
CA ILE A 82 -3.15 -5.93 4.46
C ILE A 82 -2.54 -5.26 5.69
N ALA A 83 -2.51 -3.93 5.75
CA ALA A 83 -1.93 -3.21 6.89
C ALA A 83 -2.64 -3.54 8.21
N ARG A 84 -3.97 -3.70 8.18
CA ARG A 84 -4.79 -4.16 9.30
C ARG A 84 -4.27 -5.49 9.85
N ASP A 85 -4.17 -6.48 8.96
CA ASP A 85 -3.87 -7.86 9.35
C ASP A 85 -2.39 -8.07 9.68
N THR A 86 -1.47 -7.33 9.04
CA THR A 86 -0.03 -7.61 9.10
C THR A 86 0.78 -6.60 9.89
N TRP A 87 0.24 -5.42 10.22
CA TRP A 87 0.99 -4.38 10.93
C TRP A 87 0.23 -3.78 12.11
N VAL A 88 -1.02 -3.37 11.90
CA VAL A 88 -1.80 -2.67 12.92
C VAL A 88 -2.41 -3.63 13.93
N GLU A 89 -2.79 -4.85 13.52
CA GLU A 89 -3.42 -5.89 14.35
C GLU A 89 -4.62 -5.38 15.16
N LYS A 90 -5.50 -4.63 14.48
CA LYS A 90 -6.77 -4.17 15.04
C LYS A 90 -7.89 -4.45 14.05
N ASP A 91 -9.02 -4.97 14.51
CA ASP A 91 -10.14 -5.32 13.64
C ASP A 91 -10.72 -4.11 12.88
N TYR A 92 -10.70 -2.94 13.52
CA TYR A 92 -11.30 -1.70 13.01
C TYR A 92 -10.31 -0.53 13.08
N PRO A 93 -9.28 -0.49 12.22
CA PRO A 93 -8.31 0.60 12.22
C PRO A 93 -8.94 1.88 11.66
N MET A 94 -8.56 3.03 12.22
CA MET A 94 -8.87 4.32 11.61
C MET A 94 -7.97 4.54 10.38
N VAL A 95 -8.57 4.89 9.24
CA VAL A 95 -7.85 5.17 8.00
C VAL A 95 -8.09 6.61 7.57
N LEU A 96 -7.00 7.36 7.36
CA LEU A 96 -7.03 8.68 6.72
C LEU A 96 -6.69 8.53 5.23
N TRP A 97 -7.68 8.76 4.36
CA TRP A 97 -7.52 8.64 2.91
C TRP A 97 -7.39 10.03 2.26
N LEU A 98 -6.17 10.43 1.91
CA LEU A 98 -5.88 11.73 1.30
C LEU A 98 -5.88 11.66 -0.23
N VAL A 99 -6.48 12.66 -0.89
CA VAL A 99 -6.59 12.78 -2.36
C VAL A 99 -6.38 14.22 -2.79
N PRO A 100 -5.93 14.46 -4.03
CA PRO A 100 -5.54 15.81 -4.46
C PRO A 100 -6.71 16.71 -4.86
N SER A 101 -7.95 16.20 -4.97
CA SER A 101 -9.11 17.02 -5.36
C SER A 101 -10.42 16.54 -4.74
N ASN A 102 -11.36 17.46 -4.61
CA ASN A 102 -12.72 17.17 -4.12
C ASN A 102 -13.46 16.20 -5.03
N THR A 103 -13.26 16.26 -6.35
CA THR A 103 -13.87 15.31 -7.30
C THR A 103 -13.45 13.88 -6.98
N ILE A 104 -12.15 13.63 -6.78
CA ILE A 104 -11.65 12.29 -6.43
C ILE A 104 -12.15 11.88 -5.05
N ARG A 105 -12.23 12.82 -4.09
CA ARG A 105 -12.74 12.58 -2.74
C ARG A 105 -14.18 12.10 -2.77
N LEU A 106 -15.07 12.81 -3.46
CA LEU A 106 -16.49 12.47 -3.56
C LEU A 106 -16.69 11.13 -4.26
N GLN A 107 -16.04 10.90 -5.40
CA GLN A 107 -16.11 9.62 -6.12
C GLN A 107 -15.66 8.44 -5.25
N THR A 108 -14.56 8.61 -4.52
CA THR A 108 -14.03 7.56 -3.64
C THR A 108 -14.96 7.33 -2.45
N ALA A 109 -15.45 8.39 -1.82
CA ALA A 109 -16.36 8.29 -0.67
C ALA A 109 -17.66 7.58 -1.04
N GLU A 110 -18.31 7.95 -2.15
CA GLU A 110 -19.53 7.30 -2.61
C GLU A 110 -19.30 5.83 -2.96
N ALA A 111 -18.17 5.51 -3.60
CA ALA A 111 -17.76 4.14 -3.87
C ALA A 111 -17.51 3.32 -2.60
N LEU A 112 -17.00 3.92 -1.53
CA LEU A 112 -16.78 3.24 -0.25
C LEU A 112 -18.05 3.09 0.58
N LYS A 113 -19.04 3.96 0.43
CA LYS A 113 -20.36 3.84 1.11
C LYS A 113 -21.21 2.72 0.51
N ASN A 114 -21.07 2.44 -0.78
CA ASN A 114 -21.86 1.43 -1.47
C ASN A 114 -21.34 0.00 -1.17
N ALA A 115 -22.11 -0.79 -0.41
CA ALA A 115 -21.77 -2.16 -0.02
C ALA A 115 -21.53 -3.13 -1.20
N ARG A 116 -22.09 -2.84 -2.38
CA ARG A 116 -21.91 -3.66 -3.59
C ARG A 116 -20.71 -3.23 -4.43
N HIS A 117 -20.09 -2.09 -4.11
CA HIS A 117 -18.98 -1.57 -4.90
C HIS A 117 -17.68 -2.33 -4.56
N PRO A 118 -16.84 -2.67 -5.57
CA PRO A 118 -15.61 -3.44 -5.34
C PRO A 118 -14.66 -2.83 -4.30
N TYR A 119 -14.62 -1.50 -4.18
CA TYR A 119 -13.77 -0.83 -3.17
C TYR A 119 -14.25 -1.13 -1.75
N ARG A 120 -15.57 -1.19 -1.52
CA ARG A 120 -16.13 -1.50 -0.20
C ARG A 120 -15.96 -2.98 0.14
N GLN A 121 -16.10 -3.86 -0.84
CA GLN A 121 -15.86 -5.30 -0.66
C GLN A 121 -14.40 -5.66 -0.36
N ALA A 122 -13.46 -4.74 -0.62
CA ALA A 122 -12.04 -4.93 -0.36
C ALA A 122 -11.61 -4.56 1.07
N LEU A 123 -12.47 -3.88 1.84
CA LEU A 123 -12.25 -3.49 3.24
C LEU A 123 -12.78 -4.56 4.20
#